data_AF-A0A965YJD4-F1
#
_entry.id   AF-A0A965YJD4-F1
#
_cell.length_a   1.000
_cell.length_b   1.000
_cell.length_c   1.000
_cell.angle_alpha   90.00
_cell.angle_beta   90.00
_cell.angle_gamma   90.00
#
_symmetry.space_group_name_H-M   'P 1'
#
loop_
_entity.id
_entity.type
_entity.pdbx_description
1 polymer ?
#
loop_
_entity_poly.entity_id
_entity_poly.type
_entity_poly.pdbx_seq_one_letter_code
_entity_poly.pdbx_strand_id
1 'polypeptide(L)'
;MERRDFFTKGFPAYVYKVSSLFVETAGLSENEEKDYFESFYSCYPLLAEAPYDMLVDAANKLGISTEGKDKLTLAKEVFNKKEV
;
A
#
# COMPACT_ATOMS: atom_id res chain seq x y z
N MET A 1 -22.40 11.55 39.65
CA MET A 1 -20.96 11.28 39.41
C MET A 1 -20.20 12.31 40.20
N GLU A 2 -19.44 11.88 41.22
CA GLU A 2 -18.63 12.80 42.01
C GLU A 2 -17.56 13.44 41.11
N ARG A 3 -17.24 14.72 41.32
CA ARG A 3 -16.28 15.46 40.49
C ARG A 3 -14.91 14.77 40.42
N ARG A 4 -14.55 14.02 41.48
CA ARG A 4 -13.29 13.27 41.58
C ARG A 4 -13.31 12.01 40.69
N ASP A 5 -14.46 11.35 40.60
CA ASP A 5 -14.61 10.15 39.78
C ASP A 5 -14.51 10.46 38.29
N PHE A 6 -14.91 11.67 37.88
CA PHE A 6 -14.73 12.15 36.51
C PHE A 6 -13.26 12.13 36.11
N PHE A 7 -12.37 12.74 36.88
CA PHE A 7 -10.95 12.79 36.51
C PHE A 7 -10.25 11.43 36.57
N THR A 8 -10.68 10.54 37.47
CA THR A 8 -10.04 9.22 37.60
C THR A 8 -10.56 8.17 36.61
N LYS A 9 -11.83 8.23 36.20
CA LYS A 9 -12.48 7.17 35.40
C LYS A 9 -13.16 7.70 34.14
N GLY A 10 -13.78 8.88 34.21
CA GLY A 10 -14.51 9.48 33.09
C GLY A 10 -13.61 10.16 32.05
N PHE A 11 -12.56 10.85 32.50
CA PHE A 11 -11.68 11.65 31.66
C PHE A 11 -10.86 10.79 30.70
N PRO A 12 -10.19 9.69 31.14
CA PRO A 12 -9.50 8.77 30.22
C PRO A 12 -10.43 8.20 29.13
N ALA A 13 -11.67 7.84 29.51
CA ALA A 13 -12.66 7.33 28.56
C ALA A 13 -13.14 8.40 27.57
N TYR A 14 -13.32 9.64 28.04
CA TYR A 14 -13.69 10.78 27.20
C TYR A 14 -12.59 11.13 26.21
N VAL A 15 -11.34 11.24 26.64
CA VAL A 15 -10.23 11.55 25.73
C VAL A 15 -10.04 10.46 24.69
N TYR A 16 -10.16 9.18 25.06
CA TYR A 16 -10.10 8.06 24.11
C TYR A 16 -11.19 8.17 23.03
N LYS A 17 -12.43 8.46 23.45
CA LYS A 17 -13.56 8.62 22.53
C LYS A 17 -13.38 9.80 21.58
N VAL A 18 -12.91 10.94 22.10
CA VAL A 18 -12.66 12.13 21.26
C VAL A 18 -11.52 11.88 20.29
N SER A 19 -10.44 11.21 20.73
CA SER A 19 -9.33 10.85 19.85
C SER A 19 -9.74 9.83 18.79
N SER A 20 -10.54 8.81 19.14
CA SER A 20 -10.99 7.82 18.15
C SER A 20 -11.89 8.45 17.10
N LEU A 21 -12.82 9.33 17.50
CA LEU A 21 -13.65 10.08 16.57
C LEU A 21 -12.81 10.97 15.65
N PHE A 22 -11.78 11.63 16.19
CA PHE A 22 -10.89 12.45 15.39
C PHE A 22 -10.15 11.62 14.34
N VAL A 23 -9.56 10.48 14.75
CA VAL A 23 -8.86 9.54 13.85
C VAL A 23 -9.80 9.03 12.74
N GLU A 24 -11.03 8.67 13.08
CA GLU A 24 -12.08 8.28 12.12
C GLU A 24 -12.40 9.41 11.14
N THR A 25 -12.63 10.63 11.63
CA THR A 25 -12.98 11.79 10.78
C THR A 25 -11.84 12.26 9.89
N ALA A 26 -10.60 12.12 10.36
CA ALA A 26 -9.41 12.50 9.62
C ALA A 26 -8.97 11.43 8.61
N GLY A 27 -9.66 10.27 8.56
CA GLY A 27 -9.28 9.14 7.70
C GLY A 27 -7.91 8.55 8.05
N LEU A 28 -7.47 8.72 9.31
CA LEU A 28 -6.16 8.27 9.80
C LEU A 28 -6.23 6.88 10.44
N SER A 29 -7.34 6.15 10.27
CA SER A 29 -7.45 4.79 10.78
C SER A 29 -6.33 3.92 10.20
N GLU A 30 -5.47 3.37 11.08
CA GLU A 30 -4.21 2.68 10.74
C GLU A 30 -4.33 1.35 9.98
N ASN A 31 -5.46 1.02 9.34
CA ASN A 31 -5.63 -0.25 8.64
C ASN A 31 -5.99 -0.06 7.18
N GLU A 32 -5.07 0.49 6.39
CA GLU A 32 -5.00 0.13 4.98
C GLU A 32 -3.84 -0.84 4.84
N GLU A 33 -4.13 -2.14 4.78
CA GLU A 33 -3.21 -3.12 4.21
C GLU A 33 -2.89 -2.63 2.80
N LYS A 34 -1.75 -1.95 2.64
CA LYS A 34 -1.34 -1.44 1.33
C LYS A 34 -1.02 -2.63 0.45
N ASP A 35 -1.90 -2.93 -0.49
CA ASP A 35 -1.62 -3.96 -1.48
C ASP A 35 -0.63 -3.42 -2.52
N TYR A 36 0.65 -3.75 -2.30
CA TYR A 36 1.76 -3.39 -3.18
C TYR A 36 1.65 -4.01 -4.58
N PHE A 37 0.67 -4.89 -4.82
CA PHE A 37 0.46 -5.56 -6.09
C PHE A 37 -0.83 -5.15 -6.81
N GLU A 38 -1.64 -4.27 -6.23
CA GLU A 38 -2.90 -3.79 -6.86
C GLU A 38 -2.68 -3.07 -8.19
N SER A 39 -1.56 -2.36 -8.34
CA SER A 39 -1.27 -1.64 -9.57
C SER A 39 0.22 -1.59 -9.86
N PHE A 40 0.56 -1.32 -11.12
CA PHE A 40 1.94 -1.05 -11.53
C PHE A 40 2.61 0.05 -10.67
N TYR A 41 1.85 1.08 -10.26
CA TYR A 41 2.40 2.20 -9.50
C TYR A 41 2.57 1.89 -8.01
N SER A 42 1.69 1.06 -7.41
CA SER A 42 1.87 0.62 -6.03
C SER A 42 3.09 -0.29 -5.87
N CYS A 43 3.47 -1.00 -6.93
CA CYS A 43 4.64 -1.87 -6.96
C CYS A 43 5.96 -1.13 -7.27
N TYR A 44 5.93 0.19 -7.49
CA TYR A 44 7.12 0.98 -7.85
C TYR A 44 8.30 0.84 -6.87
N PRO A 45 8.09 0.77 -5.53
CA PRO A 45 9.19 0.55 -4.59
C PRO A 45 9.95 -0.76 -4.82
N LEU A 46 9.24 -1.83 -5.22
CA LEU A 46 9.84 -3.13 -5.52
C LEU A 46 10.50 -3.13 -6.90
N LEU A 47 9.90 -2.44 -7.87
CA LEU A 47 10.42 -2.31 -9.22
C LEU A 47 11.73 -1.52 -9.29
N ALA A 48 11.92 -0.55 -8.39
CA ALA A 48 13.17 0.20 -8.27
C ALA A 48 14.35 -0.76 -8.00
N GLU A 49 14.17 -1.68 -7.05
CA GLU A 49 15.19 -2.65 -6.62
C GLU A 49 15.28 -3.89 -7.52
N ALA A 50 14.25 -4.19 -8.30
CA ALA A 50 14.24 -5.35 -9.20
C ALA A 50 15.32 -5.21 -10.29
N PRO A 51 16.22 -6.19 -10.49
CA PRO A 51 17.19 -6.15 -11.59
C PRO A 51 16.49 -6.32 -12.95
N TYR A 52 17.07 -5.76 -14.01
CA TYR A 52 16.50 -5.83 -15.37
C TYR A 52 16.36 -7.27 -15.88
N ASP A 53 17.35 -8.12 -15.61
CA ASP A 53 17.36 -9.52 -16.03
C ASP A 53 16.15 -10.31 -15.49
N MET A 54 15.71 -9.99 -14.28
CA MET A 54 14.52 -10.62 -13.68
C MET A 54 13.23 -10.25 -14.42
N LEU A 55 13.14 -9.04 -14.98
CA LEU A 55 12.02 -8.61 -15.82
C LEU A 55 12.07 -9.27 -17.19
N VAL A 56 13.26 -9.45 -17.76
CA VAL A 56 13.47 -10.19 -19.01
C VAL A 56 13.01 -11.64 -18.87
N ASP A 57 13.39 -12.31 -17.78
CA ASP A 57 12.97 -13.69 -17.51
C ASP A 57 11.45 -13.80 -17.33
N ALA A 58 10.83 -12.85 -16.64
CA ALA A 58 9.37 -12.79 -16.50
C ALA A 58 8.69 -12.55 -17.85
N ALA A 59 9.21 -11.63 -18.66
CA ALA A 59 8.71 -11.33 -19.99
C ALA A 59 8.80 -12.53 -20.94
N ASN A 60 9.91 -13.25 -20.92
CA ASN A 60 10.11 -14.47 -21.71
C ASN A 60 9.08 -15.56 -21.36
N LYS A 61 8.78 -15.75 -20.07
CA LYS A 61 7.74 -16.69 -19.61
C LYS A 61 6.34 -16.33 -20.10
N LEU A 62 6.08 -15.03 -20.32
CA LEU A 62 4.81 -14.51 -20.81
C LEU A 62 4.80 -14.32 -22.34
N GLY A 63 5.87 -14.69 -23.05
CA GLY A 63 6.00 -14.49 -24.49
C GLY A 63 5.98 -13.02 -24.91
N ILE A 64 6.59 -12.14 -24.13
CA ILE A 64 6.72 -10.70 -24.40
C ILE A 64 8.11 -10.45 -25.01
N SER A 65 8.16 -9.70 -26.12
CA SER A 65 9.44 -9.29 -26.72
C SER A 65 10.16 -8.28 -25.81
N THR A 66 11.46 -8.49 -25.59
CA THR A 66 12.31 -7.69 -24.68
C THR A 66 13.25 -6.73 -25.42
N GLU A 67 13.41 -6.89 -26.73
CA GLU A 67 14.39 -6.12 -27.52
C GLU A 67 14.05 -4.62 -27.55
N GLY A 68 15.03 -3.80 -27.16
CA GLY A 68 14.94 -2.34 -27.22
C GLY A 68 13.99 -1.69 -26.21
N LYS A 69 13.46 -2.46 -25.24
CA LYS A 69 12.52 -1.95 -24.24
C LYS A 69 13.23 -1.49 -22.97
N ASP A 70 12.84 -0.30 -22.52
CA ASP A 70 13.23 0.23 -21.21
C ASP A 70 12.60 -0.60 -20.06
N LYS A 71 13.26 -0.57 -18.90
CA LYS A 71 12.89 -1.34 -17.70
C LYS A 71 11.43 -1.10 -17.30
N LEU A 72 10.98 0.16 -17.27
CA LEU A 72 9.63 0.51 -16.86
C LEU A 72 8.57 0.05 -17.86
N THR A 73 8.88 0.19 -19.16
CA THR A 73 8.00 -0.25 -20.24
C THR A 73 7.80 -1.76 -20.20
N LEU A 74 8.90 -2.51 -20.04
CA LEU A 74 8.86 -3.97 -19.95
C LEU A 74 8.06 -4.44 -18.72
N ALA A 75 8.31 -3.83 -17.56
CA ALA A 75 7.60 -4.15 -16.34
C ALA A 75 6.08 -3.88 -16.44
N LYS A 76 5.69 -2.80 -17.11
CA LYS A 76 4.27 -2.46 -17.32
C LYS A 76 3.58 -3.49 -18.21
N GLU A 77 4.22 -3.93 -19.28
CA GLU A 77 3.69 -4.99 -20.15
C GLU A 77 3.57 -6.33 -19.41
N VAL A 78 4.58 -6.70 -18.62
CA VAL A 78 4.58 -7.92 -17.79
C VAL A 78 3.43 -7.89 -16.78
N PHE A 79 3.21 -6.76 -16.11
CA PHE A 79 2.10 -6.60 -15.16
C PHE A 79 0.74 -6.76 -15.86
N ASN A 80 0.50 -6.01 -16.93
CA ASN A 80 -0.77 -6.04 -17.66
C ASN A 80 -1.10 -7.41 -18.25
N LYS A 81 -0.09 -8.18 -18.67
CA LYS A 81 -0.32 -9.51 -19.25
C LYS A 81 -0.62 -10.58 -18.21
N LYS A 82 -0.30 -10.35 -16.94
CA LYS A 82 -0.62 -11.26 -15.82
C LYS A 82 -2.07 -11.13 -15.35
N GLU A 83 -2.68 -9.96 -15.52
CA GLU A 83 -4.08 -9.71 -15.12
C GLU A 83 -5.13 -10.26 -16.11
N VAL A 84 -4.69 -10.91 -17.21
CA VAL A 84 -5.54 -11.57 -18.22
C VAL A 84 -5.46 -13.08 -18.07
#